data_AF-A0A0R2KC65-F1
#
_entry.id   AF-A0A0R2KC65-F1
#
_cell.length_a   1.000
_cell.length_b   1.000
_cell.length_c   1.000
_cell.angle_alpha   90.00
_cell.angle_beta   90.00
_cell.angle_gamma   90.00
#
_symmetry.space_group_name_H-M   'P 1'
#
loop_
_entity.id
_entity.type
_entity.pdbx_description
1 polymer ?
#
loop_
_entity_poly.entity_id
_entity_poly.type
_entity_poly.pdbx_seq_one_letter_code
_entity_poly.pdbx_strand_id
1 'polypeptide(L)'
;MKTAVQHVDVMEERINHYFKPHIRARYQIQIVNDKFDHSFNFFFLYKMGNENTRSIPIRVIKDYDWVYFEKIVRELHRRVNFTLRFTGFTGEIWQSNGKMIPRYM
;
A
#
# COMPACT_ATOMS: atom_id res chain seq x y z
N MET A 1 14.90 8.29 12.02
CA MET A 1 13.95 7.87 10.96
C MET A 1 13.58 6.42 11.21
N LYS A 2 12.30 6.03 11.04
CA LYS A 2 11.92 4.60 11.12
C LYS A 2 12.46 3.88 9.88
N THR A 3 12.76 2.60 9.99
CA THR A 3 13.21 1.76 8.87
C THR A 3 12.01 1.23 8.06
N ALA A 4 12.25 0.76 6.84
CA ALA A 4 11.18 0.22 5.99
C ALA A 4 10.43 -0.92 6.69
N VAL A 5 11.17 -1.80 7.36
CA VAL A 5 10.63 -2.89 8.20
C VAL A 5 9.70 -2.34 9.28
N GLN A 6 10.12 -1.34 10.06
CA GLN A 6 9.29 -0.75 11.12
C GLN A 6 8.01 -0.09 10.61
N HIS A 7 8.00 0.40 9.36
CA HIS A 7 6.78 0.88 8.73
C HIS A 7 5.84 -0.26 8.37
N VAL A 8 6.38 -1.34 7.80
CA VAL A 8 5.62 -2.53 7.43
C VAL A 8 5.09 -3.26 8.65
N ASP A 9 5.85 -3.35 9.75
CA ASP A 9 5.38 -3.95 11.02
C ASP A 9 4.08 -3.29 11.50
N VAL A 10 4.04 -1.95 11.51
CA VAL A 10 2.83 -1.21 11.92
C VAL A 10 1.69 -1.37 10.90
N MET A 11 2.00 -1.47 9.61
CA MET A 11 0.96 -1.75 8.59
C MET A 11 0.37 -3.14 8.81
N GLU A 12 1.21 -4.15 9.05
CA GLU A 12 0.82 -5.54 9.28
C GLU A 12 -0.05 -5.68 10.54
N GLU A 13 0.35 -5.05 11.65
CA GLU A 13 -0.47 -4.99 12.87
C GLU A 13 -1.87 -4.42 12.60
N ARG A 14 -1.95 -3.30 11.86
CA ARG A 14 -3.22 -2.66 11.50
C ARG A 14 -4.04 -3.51 10.54
N ILE A 15 -3.41 -4.10 9.54
CA ILE A 15 -4.07 -5.01 8.61
C ILE A 15 -4.65 -6.20 9.37
N ASN A 16 -3.89 -6.84 10.26
CA ASN A 16 -4.36 -7.95 11.07
C ASN A 16 -5.51 -7.57 12.01
N HIS A 17 -5.49 -6.34 12.53
CA HIS A 17 -6.61 -5.82 13.34
C HIS A 17 -7.91 -5.66 12.53
N TYR A 18 -7.83 -5.17 11.29
CA TYR A 18 -9.02 -4.92 10.45
C TYR A 18 -9.43 -6.09 9.57
N PHE A 19 -8.53 -7.03 9.30
CA PHE A 19 -8.78 -8.17 8.45
C PHE A 19 -9.71 -9.17 9.14
N LYS A 20 -10.88 -9.35 8.56
CA LYS A 20 -11.87 -10.35 8.97
C LYS A 20 -12.21 -11.21 7.76
N PRO A 21 -11.70 -12.44 7.64
CA PRO A 21 -11.82 -13.22 6.41
C PRO A 21 -13.28 -13.47 6.04
N HIS A 22 -13.60 -13.29 4.75
CA HIS A 22 -14.95 -13.49 4.23
C HIS A 22 -14.88 -13.93 2.76
N ILE A 23 -15.55 -15.04 2.43
CA ILE A 23 -15.42 -15.74 1.13
C ILE A 23 -15.81 -14.87 -0.08
N ARG A 24 -16.74 -13.93 0.07
CA ARG A 24 -17.25 -13.05 -0.99
C ARG A 24 -16.69 -11.63 -0.92
N ALA A 25 -15.63 -11.44 -0.14
CA ALA A 25 -14.99 -10.15 0.01
C ALA A 25 -13.69 -10.08 -0.77
N ARG A 26 -13.44 -8.90 -1.34
CA ARG A 26 -12.16 -8.55 -1.94
C ARG A 26 -11.39 -7.66 -0.97
N TYR A 27 -10.14 -8.03 -0.72
CA TYR A 27 -9.19 -7.28 0.09
C TYR A 27 -8.04 -6.80 -0.78
N GLN A 28 -7.66 -5.54 -0.62
CA GLN A 28 -6.50 -4.97 -1.31
C GLN A 28 -5.80 -3.98 -0.40
N ILE A 29 -4.55 -3.66 -0.71
CA ILE A 29 -3.88 -2.50 -0.13
C ILE A 29 -3.76 -1.45 -1.22
N GLN A 30 -4.40 -0.31 -1.02
CA GLN A 30 -4.24 0.83 -1.92
C GLN A 30 -3.07 1.68 -1.45
N ILE A 31 -2.18 1.96 -2.38
CA ILE A 31 -1.04 2.85 -2.20
C ILE A 31 -1.31 4.07 -3.07
N VAL A 32 -1.33 5.24 -2.46
CA VAL A 32 -1.61 6.52 -3.12
C VAL A 32 -0.34 7.36 -3.08
N ASN A 33 0.07 7.83 -4.24
CA ASN A 33 1.08 8.87 -4.37
C ASN A 33 0.40 10.23 -4.22
N ASP A 34 0.52 10.84 -3.04
CA ASP A 34 0.01 12.18 -2.78
C ASP A 34 1.07 13.22 -3.11
N LYS A 35 1.04 13.68 -4.36
CA LYS A 35 2.00 14.65 -4.88
C LYS A 35 1.84 16.05 -4.26
N PHE A 36 0.67 16.37 -3.72
CA PHE A 36 0.41 17.70 -3.14
C PHE A 36 0.95 17.78 -1.71
N ASP A 37 0.74 16.71 -0.93
CA ASP A 37 1.23 16.62 0.45
C ASP A 37 2.62 16.00 0.58
N HIS A 38 3.27 15.68 -0.56
CA HIS A 38 4.54 14.96 -0.64
C HIS A 38 4.55 13.74 0.30
N SER A 39 3.58 12.85 0.12
CA SER A 39 3.45 11.67 0.97
C SER A 39 2.98 10.43 0.22
N PHE A 40 3.30 9.26 0.76
CA PHE A 40 2.75 7.99 0.31
C PHE A 40 1.74 7.49 1.33
N ASN A 41 0.48 7.35 0.90
CA ASN A 41 -0.64 6.97 1.76
C ASN A 41 -1.05 5.52 1.49
N PHE A 42 -1.18 4.74 2.55
CA PHE A 42 -1.50 3.31 2.50
C PHE A 42 -2.86 3.09 3.15
N PHE A 43 -3.75 2.43 2.42
CA PHE A 43 -5.09 2.11 2.86
C PHE A 43 -5.37 0.62 2.71
N PHE A 44 -6.01 0.02 3.69
CA PHE A 44 -6.61 -1.29 3.57
C PHE A 44 -8.01 -1.15 2.99
N LEU A 45 -8.23 -1.77 1.83
CA LEU A 45 -9.50 -1.76 1.13
C LEU A 45 -10.24 -3.08 1.36
N TYR A 46 -11.53 -2.96 1.64
CA TYR A 46 -12.44 -4.09 1.80
C TYR A 46 -13.74 -3.83 1.06
N LYS A 47 -14.20 -4.79 0.26
CA LYS A 47 -15.49 -4.75 -0.42
C LYS A 47 -16.19 -6.10 -0.36
N MET A 48 -17.45 -6.13 0.10
CA MET A 48 -18.33 -7.29 0.03
C MET A 48 -19.30 -7.16 -1.13
N GLY A 49 -19.27 -8.10 -2.08
CA GLY A 49 -20.27 -8.13 -3.16
C GLY A 49 -20.48 -6.77 -3.84
N ASN A 50 -21.71 -6.25 -3.80
CA ASN A 50 -22.11 -4.98 -4.41
C ASN A 50 -22.03 -3.78 -3.46
N GLU A 51 -21.53 -3.96 -2.23
CA GLU A 51 -21.38 -2.85 -1.29
C GLU A 51 -20.29 -1.86 -1.75
N ASN A 52 -20.33 -0.66 -1.17
CA ASN A 52 -19.27 0.32 -1.35
C ASN A 52 -17.97 -0.20 -0.75
N THR A 53 -16.85 0.05 -1.46
CA THR A 53 -15.53 -0.25 -0.93
C THR A 53 -15.27 0.60 0.31
N ARG A 54 -14.98 -0.05 1.43
CA ARG A 54 -14.48 0.62 2.63
C ARG A 54 -12.98 0.83 2.48
N SER A 55 -12.51 2.03 2.80
CA SER A 55 -11.10 2.40 2.81
C SER A 55 -10.68 2.74 4.24
N ILE A 56 -9.69 2.04 4.76
CA ILE A 56 -9.18 2.22 6.12
C ILE A 56 -7.73 2.67 6.05
N PRO A 57 -7.37 3.86 6.56
CA PRO A 57 -5.99 4.33 6.54
C PRO A 57 -5.12 3.46 7.46
N ILE A 58 -4.09 2.83 6.91
CA ILE A 58 -3.16 1.99 7.68
C ILE A 58 -1.80 2.66 7.86
N ARG A 59 -1.36 3.56 6.98
CA ARG A 59 -0.14 4.33 7.19
C ARG A 59 -0.05 5.55 6.29
N VAL A 60 0.67 6.56 6.76
CA VAL A 60 1.15 7.69 5.96
C VAL A 60 2.67 7.75 6.08
N ILE A 61 3.36 7.88 4.95
CA ILE A 61 4.81 8.08 4.87
C ILE A 61 5.04 9.50 4.37
N LYS A 62 5.49 10.38 5.26
CA LYS A 62 5.79 11.79 4.91
C LYS A 62 7.19 11.98 4.33
N ASP A 63 8.00 10.93 4.36
CA ASP A 63 9.31 10.92 3.75
C ASP A 63 9.14 10.53 2.28
N TYR A 64 9.13 11.54 1.40
CA TYR A 64 8.83 11.42 -0.03
C TYR A 64 10.03 10.92 -0.84
N ASP A 65 10.75 9.94 -0.30
CA ASP A 65 11.91 9.32 -0.93
C ASP A 65 11.50 8.05 -1.69
N TRP A 66 11.78 8.03 -2.99
CA TRP A 66 11.37 6.95 -3.90
C TRP A 66 12.10 5.63 -3.66
N VAL A 67 13.38 5.67 -3.26
CA VAL A 67 14.16 4.46 -2.98
C VAL A 67 13.65 3.80 -1.71
N TYR A 68 13.32 4.61 -0.72
CA TYR A 68 12.76 4.18 0.55
C TYR A 68 11.33 3.66 0.39
N PHE A 69 10.50 4.37 -0.38
CA PHE A 69 9.19 3.89 -0.79
C PHE A 69 9.26 2.50 -1.43
N GLU A 70 10.15 2.30 -2.40
CA GLU A 70 10.30 1.00 -3.06
C GLU A 70 10.68 -0.11 -2.07
N LYS A 71 11.56 0.17 -1.11
CA LYS A 71 11.90 -0.79 -0.03
C LYS A 71 10.68 -1.15 0.81
N ILE A 72 9.85 -0.18 1.18
CA ILE A 72 8.61 -0.41 1.93
C ILE A 72 7.65 -1.28 1.12
N VAL A 73 7.43 -0.96 -0.15
CA VAL A 73 6.49 -1.70 -1.02
C VAL A 73 6.91 -3.15 -1.19
N ARG A 74 8.21 -3.40 -1.46
CA ARG A 74 8.75 -4.74 -1.65
C ARG A 74 8.63 -5.57 -0.37
N GLU A 75 8.94 -4.97 0.78
CA GLU A 75 8.83 -5.66 2.06
C GLU A 75 7.37 -5.93 2.43
N LEU A 76 6.47 -4.97 2.19
CA LEU A 76 5.03 -5.16 2.39
C LEU A 76 4.50 -6.31 1.53
N HIS A 77 4.79 -6.29 0.22
CA HIS A 77 4.38 -7.34 -0.72
C HIS A 77 4.89 -8.72 -0.34
N ARG A 78 6.10 -8.80 0.24
CA ARG A 78 6.68 -10.07 0.72
C ARG A 78 5.93 -10.64 1.92
N ARG A 79 5.35 -9.78 2.77
CA ARG A 79 4.71 -10.20 4.03
C ARG A 79 3.22 -10.43 3.92
N VAL A 80 2.55 -9.73 3.01
CA VAL A 80 1.09 -9.76 2.92
C VAL A 80 0.63 -10.41 1.62
N ASN A 81 -0.43 -11.23 1.71
CA ASN A 81 -1.02 -11.91 0.55
C ASN A 81 -2.15 -11.09 -0.08
N PHE A 82 -2.06 -9.76 -0.07
CA PHE A 82 -3.06 -8.85 -0.64
C PHE A 82 -2.51 -8.17 -1.89
N THR A 83 -3.36 -8.01 -2.91
CA THR A 83 -3.02 -7.21 -4.09
C THR A 83 -2.70 -5.78 -3.68
N LEU A 84 -1.55 -5.27 -4.12
CA LEU A 84 -1.19 -3.87 -3.97
C LEU A 84 -1.72 -3.09 -5.18
N ARG A 85 -2.54 -2.06 -4.93
CA ARG A 85 -3.13 -1.20 -5.96
C ARG A 85 -2.48 0.18 -5.91
N PHE A 86 -1.79 0.57 -6.97
CA PHE A 86 -1.12 1.86 -7.08
C PHE A 86 -2.06 2.91 -7.70
N THR A 87 -2.21 4.06 -7.04
CA THR A 87 -3.02 5.20 -7.49
C THR A 87 -2.15 6.47 -7.49
N GLY A 88 -2.15 7.23 -8.60
CA GLY A 88 -1.31 8.42 -8.73
C GLY A 88 0.15 8.14 -9.16
N PHE A 89 0.45 6.92 -9.59
CA PHE A 89 1.78 6.49 -10.05
C PHE A 89 1.91 6.43 -11.59
N THR A 90 1.00 7.05 -12.34
CA THR A 90 1.05 7.03 -13.81
C THR A 90 2.35 7.69 -14.30
N GLY A 91 3.15 6.94 -15.06
CA GLY A 91 4.44 7.40 -15.59
C GLY A 91 5.62 7.28 -14.62
N GLU A 92 5.37 6.86 -13.38
CA GLU A 92 6.43 6.68 -12.38
C GLU A 92 7.14 5.32 -12.55
N ILE A 93 8.40 5.25 -12.13
CA ILE A 93 9.27 4.07 -12.31
C ILE A 93 9.84 3.59 -10.98
N TRP A 94 10.11 2.30 -10.88
CA TRP A 94 10.93 1.72 -9.83
C TRP A 94 12.38 2.17 -9.99
N GLN A 95 12.94 2.83 -8.98
CA GLN A 95 14.30 3.37 -9.05
C GLN A 95 15.35 2.26 -9.17
N SER A 96 15.05 1.06 -8.67
CA SER A 96 15.99 -0.07 -8.75
C SER A 96 16.23 -0.60 -10.17
N ASN A 97 15.26 -0.47 -11.08
CA ASN A 97 15.33 -1.15 -12.38
C ASN A 97 14.72 -0.37 -13.56
N GLY A 98 14.24 0.85 -13.33
CA GLY A 98 13.67 1.71 -14.36
C GLY A 98 12.34 1.23 -14.95
N LYS A 99 11.77 0.12 -14.47
CA LYS A 99 10.47 -0.37 -14.95
C LYS A 99 9.35 0.49 -14.41
N MET A 100 8.32 0.70 -15.22
CA MET A 100 7.11 1.41 -14.79
C MET A 100 6.45 0.72 -13.59
N ILE A 101 5.97 1.52 -12.66
CA ILE A 101 5.16 1.03 -11.54
C ILE A 101 3.82 0.54 -12.10
N PRO A 102 3.46 -0.74 -11.90
CA PRO A 102 2.23 -1.28 -12.46
C PRO A 102 1.01 -0.74 -11.70
N ARG A 103 -0.18 -0.85 -12.29
CA ARG A 103 -1.42 -0.51 -11.59
C ARG A 103 -1.71 -1.47 -10.43
N TYR A 104 -1.32 -2.73 -10.57
CA TYR A 104 -1.49 -3.78 -9.56
C TYR A 104 -0.21 -4.60 -9.45
N MET A 105 0.15 -4.98 -8.22
CA MET A 105 1.18 -5.99 -7.91
C MET A 105 0.56 -7.06 -7.03
#